data_AF-A0A0A2MZK9-F1
#
_entry.id   AF-A0A0A2MZK9-F1
#
_cell.length_a   1.000
_cell.length_b   1.000
_cell.length_c   1.000
_cell.angle_alpha   90.00
_cell.angle_beta   90.00
_cell.angle_gamma   90.00
#
_symmetry.space_group_name_H-M   'P 1'
#
loop_
_entity.id
_entity.type
_entity.pdbx_description
1 polymer ?
#
loop_
_entity_poly.entity_id
_entity_poly.type
_entity_poly.pdbx_seq_one_letter_code
_entity_poly.pdbx_strand_id
1 'polypeptide(L)' 'MEEGMTYEKAYNELEQITKEIENEIITVDVLADKVKRASELVEFCREKLRSAELEINKIISNRDPQISAQ' A
#
# COMPACT_ATOMS: atom_id res chain seq x y z
N MET A 1 -12.74 8.34 1.57
CA MET A 1 -11.28 8.25 1.62
C MET A 1 -10.80 9.50 2.32
N GLU A 2 -10.05 9.37 3.42
CA GLU A 2 -9.51 10.53 4.11
C GLU A 2 -8.55 11.28 3.18
N GLU A 3 -8.87 12.54 2.89
CA GLU A 3 -8.05 13.44 2.08
C GLU A 3 -6.69 13.62 2.80
N GLY A 4 -5.63 13.04 2.24
CA GLY A 4 -4.26 13.16 2.78
C GLY A 4 -3.59 11.86 3.24
N MET A 5 -4.18 10.70 2.96
CA MET A 5 -3.50 9.41 3.14
C MET A 5 -2.33 9.25 2.14
N THR A 6 -1.13 8.98 2.66
CA THR A 6 0.09 8.72 1.86
C THR A 6 0.57 7.29 2.08
N TYR A 7 1.43 6.78 1.18
CA TYR A 7 2.01 5.44 1.35
C TYR A 7 2.71 5.30 2.71
N GLU A 8 3.53 6.30 3.08
CA GLU A 8 4.27 6.30 4.34
C GLU A 8 3.33 6.29 5.56
N LYS A 9 2.24 7.07 5.54
CA LYS A 9 1.25 7.06 6.61
C LYS A 9 0.55 5.70 6.72
N ALA A 10 0.13 5.12 5.58
CA ALA A 10 -0.53 3.83 5.56
C ALA A 10 0.40 2.70 6.04
N TYR A 11 1.67 2.76 5.65
CA TYR A 11 2.70 1.82 6.11
C TYR A 11 2.96 1.95 7.61
N ASN A 12 3.12 3.17 8.13
CA ASN A 12 3.30 3.42 9.56
C ASN A 12 2.09 2.91 10.36
N GLU A 13 0.86 3.12 9.86
CA GLU A 13 -0.34 2.60 10.51
C GLU A 13 -0.38 1.06 10.51
N LEU A 14 0.05 0.41 9.42
CA LEU A 14 0.20 -1.05 9.36
C LEU A 14 1.20 -1.57 10.39
N GLU A 15 2.35 -0.91 10.54
CA GLU A 15 3.33 -1.27 11.59
C GLU A 15 2.74 -1.13 12.99
N GLN A 16 1.96 -0.08 13.26
CA GLN A 16 1.28 0.08 14.56
C GLN A 16 0.28 -1.04 14.80
N ILE A 17 -0.57 -1.36 13.82
CA ILE A 17 -1.54 -2.45 13.94
C ILE A 17 -0.82 -3.79 14.20
N THR A 18 0.28 -4.04 13.50
CA THR A 18 1.07 -5.27 13.68
C THR A 18 1.63 -5.34 15.10
N LYS A 19 2.22 -4.25 15.61
CA LYS A 19 2.72 -4.17 16.98
C LYS A 19 1.62 -4.36 18.03
N GLU A 20 0.44 -3.79 17.81
CA GLU A 20 -0.69 -3.95 18.73
C GLU A 20 -1.17 -5.41 18.80
N ILE A 21 -1.19 -6.10 17.65
CA ILE A 21 -1.54 -7.53 17.56
C ILE A 21 -0.48 -8.39 18.24
N GLU A 22 0.81 -8.19 17.94
CA GLU A 22 1.91 -9.00 18.44
C GLU A 22 2.11 -8.89 19.96
N ASN A 23 1.81 -7.73 20.53
CA ASN A 23 1.95 -7.51 21.97
C ASN A 23 0.71 -7.96 22.78
N GLU A 24 -0.26 -8.63 22.14
CA GLU A 24 -1.52 -9.07 22.78
C GLU A 24 -2.28 -7.94 23.50
N ILE A 25 -2.08 -6.69 23.09
CA ILE A 25 -2.70 -5.51 23.73
C ILE A 25 -4.19 -5.36 23.31
N ILE A 26 -4.64 -6.16 22.35
CA ILE A 26 -5.96 -6.06 21.74
C ILE A 26 -6.88 -7.20 22.16
N THR A 27 -8.16 -6.88 22.37
CA THR A 27 -9.20 -7.88 22.62
C THR A 27 -9.66 -8.52 21.32
N VAL A 28 -10.28 -9.71 21.41
CA VAL A 28 -10.83 -10.42 20.24
C VAL A 28 -11.86 -9.58 19.48
N ASP A 29 -12.67 -8.78 20.18
CA ASP A 29 -13.65 -7.89 19.56
C ASP A 29 -12.98 -6.82 18.68
N VAL A 30 -11.84 -6.28 19.12
CA VAL A 30 -11.09 -5.23 18.40
C VAL A 30 -10.17 -5.81 17.33
N LEU A 31 -9.76 -7.08 17.48
CA LEU A 31 -8.92 -7.77 16.50
C LEU A 31 -9.56 -7.79 15.11
N ALA A 32 -10.87 -8.07 15.02
CA ALA A 32 -11.57 -8.10 13.74
C ALA A 32 -11.51 -6.74 13.02
N ASP A 33 -11.69 -5.64 13.75
CA ASP A 33 -11.61 -4.28 13.20
C ASP A 33 -10.18 -3.91 12.78
N LYS A 34 -9.18 -4.29 13.57
CA LYS A 34 -7.76 -4.05 13.27
C LYS A 34 -7.31 -4.83 12.03
N VAL A 35 -7.72 -6.08 11.89
CA VAL A 35 -7.44 -6.90 10.70
C VAL A 35 -8.13 -6.31 9.47
N LYS A 36 -9.39 -5.88 9.60
CA LYS A 36 -10.11 -5.21 8.50
C LYS A 36 -9.38 -3.94 8.06
N ARG A 37 -8.98 -3.08 9.00
CA ARG A 37 -8.21 -1.87 8.71
C ARG A 37 -6.88 -2.18 8.04
N ALA A 38 -6.14 -3.18 8.53
CA ALA A 38 -4.90 -3.62 7.91
C ALA A 38 -5.13 -4.06 6.45
N SER A 39 -6.21 -4.80 6.17
CA SER A 39 -6.55 -5.18 4.80
C SER A 39 -6.78 -3.97 3.89
N GLU A 40 -7.50 -2.95 4.36
CA GLU A 40 -7.73 -1.71 3.60
C GLU A 40 -6.40 -0.97 3.31
N LEU A 41 -5.51 -0.89 4.30
CA LEU A 41 -4.21 -0.25 4.16
C LEU A 41 -3.28 -1.00 3.19
N VAL A 42 -3.29 -2.33 3.22
CA VAL A 42 -2.52 -3.16 2.28
C VAL A 42 -2.96 -2.92 0.85
N GLU A 43 -4.27 -2.89 0.58
CA GLU A 43 -4.80 -2.61 -0.75
C GLU A 43 -4.42 -1.21 -1.22
N PHE A 44 -4.53 -0.20 -0.36
CA PHE A 44 -4.08 1.16 -0.67
C PHE A 44 -2.58 1.21 -1.02
N CYS A 45 -1.72 0.54 -0.24
CA CYS A 45 -0.28 0.47 -0.49
C CYS A 45 0.03 -0.19 -1.84
N ARG A 46 -0.65 -1.29 -2.16
CA ARG A 46 -0.52 -2.00 -3.44
C ARG A 46 -0.92 -1.11 -4.62
N GLU A 47 -2.02 -0.40 -4.51
CA GLU A 47 -2.46 0.54 -5.54
C GLU A 47 -1.44 1.65 -5.77
N LYS A 48 -0.89 2.22 -4.69
CA LYS A 48 0.15 3.26 -4.79
C LYS A 48 1.42 2.77 -5.49
N LEU A 49 1.88 1.57 -5.13
CA LEU A 49 3.04 0.96 -5.79
C LEU A 49 2.79 0.69 -7.27
N ARG A 50 1.61 0.13 -7.60
CA ARG A 50 1.23 -0.12 -9.00
C ARG A 50 1.14 1.17 -9.80
N SER A 51 0.57 2.23 -9.24
CA SER A 51 0.51 3.54 -9.89
C SER A 51 1.91 4.11 -10.14
N ALA A 52 2.80 4.05 -9.16
CA ALA A 52 4.18 4.50 -9.32
C ALA A 52 4.92 3.69 -10.40
N GLU A 53 4.78 2.37 -10.40
CA GLU A 53 5.35 1.49 -11.42
C GLU A 53 4.85 1.83 -12.83
N LEU A 54 3.55 2.09 -12.98
CA LEU A 54 2.97 2.49 -14.27
C LEU A 54 3.52 3.84 -14.75
N GLU A 55 3.71 4.81 -13.87
CA GLU A 55 4.32 6.10 -14.21
C GLU A 55 5.78 5.94 -14.66
N ILE A 56 6.56 5.14 -13.93
CA ILE A 56 7.95 4.81 -14.30
C ILE A 56 7.99 4.14 -15.67
N ASN A 57 7.16 3.12 -15.90
CA ASN A 57 7.09 2.43 -17.18
C ASN A 57 6.73 3.38 -18.32
N LYS A 58 5.76 4.29 -18.13
CA LYS A 58 5.42 5.31 -19.15
C LYS A 58 6.62 6.21 -19.49
N ILE A 59 7.40 6.62 -18.50
CA ILE A 59 8.59 7.47 -18.71
C ILE A 59 9.64 6.71 -19.52
N ILE A 60 9.85 5.42 -19.20
CA ILE A 60 10.84 4.58 -19.88
C ILE A 60 10.39 4.23 -21.31
N SER A 61 9.13 3.83 -21.51
CA SER A 61 8.59 3.51 -22.84
C SER A 61 8.60 4.69 -23.81
N ASN A 62 8.54 5.93 -23.31
CA ASN A 62 8.64 7.13 -24.14
C ASN A 62 10.08 7.47 -24.58
N ARG A 63 11.11 6.76 -24.08
CA ARG A 63 12.52 7.00 -24.43
C ARG A 63 13.09 6.10 -25.53
N ASP A 64 12.35 5.09 -26.02
CA ASP A 64 12.83 4.19 -27.06
C ASP A 64 11.79 3.90 -28.16
N PRO A 65 11.85 4.56 -29.33
CA PRO A 65 11.05 4.18 -30.51
C PRO A 65 11.56 2.95 -31.27
N GLN A 66 12.55 2.19 -30.77
CA GLN A 66 13.28 1.19 -31.57
C GLN A 66 13.09 -0.28 -31.20
N ILE A 67 12.09 -0.64 -30.38
CA ILE A 67 11.68 -2.06 -30.25
C ILE A 67 10.45 -2.31 -31.12
N SER A 68 10.62 -2.08 -32.42
CA SER A 68 9.79 -2.65 -33.46
C SER A 68 10.73 -3.41 -34.40
N ALA A 69 10.49 -4.71 -34.55
CA ALA A 69 11.25 -5.71 -35.30
C ALA A 69 12.42 -6.38 -34.55
N GLN A 70 12.12 -7.53 -33.92
CA GLN A 70 12.50 -8.83 -34.49
C GLN A 70 11.64 -9.96 -33.90
#